data_AF-A0A2E6KS77-F1
#
_entry.id   AF-A0A2E6KS77-F1
#
_cell.length_a   1.000
_cell.length_b   1.000
_cell.length_c   1.000
_cell.angle_alpha   90.00
_cell.angle_beta   90.00
_cell.angle_gamma   90.00
#
_symmetry.space_group_name_H-M   'P 1'
#
loop_
_entity.id
_entity.type
_entity.pdbx_description
1 polymer ?
#
loop_
_entity_poly.entity_id
_entity_poly.type
_entity_poly.pdbx_seq_one_letter_code
_entity_poly.pdbx_strand_id
1 'polypeptide(L)'
;MNKYIFVFISFIIFSCSSDNNISEVKSNGFINGIDAKVMMGSESAVEIFNKIDKAWADFDYDLLKTFIADDAEMRFADGNIAIGPEQFIERIKEWVKEVEEDDGNEYTWTTDYAFALALTEGEGDWVNAQFTSTH
;
A
#
# COMPACT_ATOMS: atom_id res chain seq x y z
N MET A 1 69.20 -4.22 24.48
CA MET A 1 68.78 -2.85 24.83
C MET A 1 68.47 -2.12 23.53
N ASN A 2 67.19 -2.15 23.09
CA ASN A 2 66.58 -1.40 21.98
C ASN A 2 67.18 -1.70 20.57
N LYS A 3 66.50 -1.60 19.42
CA LYS A 3 65.49 -0.61 19.04
C LYS A 3 64.76 -1.04 17.74
N TYR A 4 63.48 -1.36 17.86
CA TYR A 4 62.34 -1.20 16.93
C TYR A 4 62.48 -1.57 15.43
N ILE A 5 61.79 -2.66 15.06
CA ILE A 5 61.20 -2.85 13.73
C ILE A 5 60.12 -1.76 13.54
N PHE A 6 60.31 -0.89 12.56
CA PHE A 6 59.35 0.16 12.19
C PHE A 6 58.43 -0.40 11.09
N VAL A 7 57.38 -1.13 11.49
CA VAL A 7 56.25 -1.41 10.60
C VAL A 7 55.27 -0.25 10.79
N PHE A 8 55.31 0.69 9.84
CA PHE A 8 54.36 1.79 9.75
C PHE A 8 53.03 1.25 9.22
N ILE A 9 52.24 0.62 10.08
CA ILE A 9 50.82 0.39 9.82
C ILE A 9 50.14 1.75 9.95
N SER A 10 49.93 2.39 8.79
CA SER A 10 49.07 3.55 8.67
C SER A 10 47.63 3.10 8.90
N PHE A 11 47.20 3.16 10.17
CA PHE A 11 45.79 3.00 10.55
C PHE A 11 45.05 4.26 10.06
N ILE A 12 44.56 4.24 8.82
CA ILE A 12 43.57 5.22 8.38
C ILE A 12 42.25 4.82 9.04
N ILE A 13 42.03 5.38 10.23
CA ILE A 13 40.69 5.52 10.79
C ILE A 13 39.98 6.57 9.95
N PHE A 14 39.29 6.13 8.89
CA PHE A 14 38.19 6.89 8.34
C PHE A 14 37.12 6.95 9.43
N SER A 15 37.17 7.99 10.25
CA SER A 15 36.03 8.37 11.05
C SER A 15 34.98 8.84 10.06
N CYS A 16 34.08 7.94 9.67
CA CYS A 16 32.85 8.33 9.01
C CYS A 16 32.09 9.13 10.05
N SER A 17 32.21 10.46 10.00
CA SER A 17 31.22 11.34 10.63
C SER A 17 29.92 11.06 9.89
N SER A 18 29.16 10.07 10.33
CA SER A 18 27.74 10.03 10.09
C SER A 18 27.20 11.26 10.79
N ASP A 19 27.17 12.38 10.07
CA ASP A 19 26.29 13.47 10.43
C ASP A 19 24.92 12.84 10.61
N ASN A 20 24.48 12.76 11.86
CA ASN A 20 23.13 12.34 12.23
C ASN A 20 22.16 13.46 11.83
N ASN A 21 22.21 13.90 10.57
CA ASN A 21 21.12 14.62 9.95
C ASN A 21 19.99 13.60 9.86
N ILE A 22 19.20 13.51 10.94
CA ILE A 22 17.86 12.95 10.88
C ILE A 22 17.17 13.80 9.81
N SER A 23 17.14 13.29 8.58
CA SER A 23 16.44 13.95 7.49
C SER A 23 14.99 14.00 7.93
N GLU A 24 14.49 15.20 8.17
CA GLU A 24 13.09 15.40 8.53
C GLU A 24 12.23 14.69 7.46
N VAL A 25 11.39 13.75 7.89
CA VAL A 25 10.55 13.00 6.97
C VAL A 25 9.54 13.98 6.38
N LYS A 26 9.64 14.22 5.07
CA LYS A 26 8.74 15.13 4.37
C LYS A 26 7.32 14.63 4.53
N SER A 27 6.50 15.45 5.18
CA SER A 27 5.10 15.14 5.50
C SER A 27 4.21 16.37 5.33
N ASN A 28 2.94 16.15 5.02
CA ASN A 28 1.92 17.18 4.84
C ASN A 28 0.52 16.62 5.20
N GLY A 29 -0.53 17.44 5.09
CA GLY A 29 -1.90 16.99 5.31
C GLY A 29 -2.25 16.69 6.77
N PHE A 30 -3.49 16.24 6.97
CA PHE A 30 -4.04 15.84 8.27
C PHE A 30 -5.15 14.81 8.07
N ILE A 31 -5.39 13.99 9.09
CA ILE A 31 -6.58 13.14 9.18
C ILE A 31 -7.37 13.57 10.40
N ASN A 32 -8.67 13.79 10.21
CA ASN A 32 -9.53 14.26 11.30
C ASN A 32 -9.50 13.25 12.46
N GLY A 33 -9.15 13.73 13.66
CA GLY A 33 -9.06 12.91 14.86
C GLY A 33 -7.71 12.19 15.07
N ILE A 34 -6.72 12.39 14.20
CA ILE A 34 -5.37 11.82 14.37
C ILE A 34 -4.33 12.95 14.49
N ASP A 35 -3.55 12.94 15.55
CA ASP A 35 -2.44 13.88 15.78
C ASP A 35 -1.15 13.40 15.10
N ALA A 36 -1.20 13.22 13.78
CA ALA A 36 -0.07 12.81 12.95
C ALA A 36 -0.17 13.45 11.56
N LYS A 37 0.98 13.67 10.91
CA LYS A 37 1.05 14.11 9.51
C LYS A 37 1.10 12.93 8.55
N VAL A 38 0.70 13.16 7.30
CA VAL A 38 0.75 12.18 6.21
C VAL A 38 2.08 12.27 5.47
N MET A 39 2.67 11.13 5.11
CA MET A 39 3.92 10.99 4.36
C MET A 39 3.77 9.94 3.25
N MET A 40 4.80 9.75 2.42
CA MET A 40 4.80 8.66 1.45
C MET A 40 4.86 7.31 2.18
N GLY A 41 3.98 6.40 1.76
CA GLY A 41 3.95 5.02 2.23
C GLY A 41 4.96 4.12 1.52
N SER A 42 4.88 2.84 1.82
CA SER A 42 5.76 1.80 1.29
C SER A 42 5.33 1.30 -0.09
N GLU A 43 6.33 0.88 -0.88
CA GLU A 43 6.09 0.17 -2.14
C GLU A 43 5.33 -1.16 -1.89
N SER A 44 5.59 -1.83 -0.77
CA SER A 44 4.92 -3.09 -0.42
C SER A 44 3.40 -2.95 -0.30
N ALA A 45 2.88 -1.79 0.11
CA ALA A 45 1.45 -1.55 0.13
C ALA A 45 0.87 -1.49 -1.30
N VAL A 46 1.58 -0.84 -2.24
CA VAL A 46 1.19 -0.83 -3.66
C VAL A 46 1.28 -2.22 -4.28
N GLU A 47 2.28 -3.03 -3.90
CA GLU A 47 2.38 -4.43 -4.33
C GLU A 47 1.20 -5.29 -3.84
N ILE A 48 0.73 -5.08 -2.62
CA ILE A 48 -0.47 -5.75 -2.09
C ILE A 48 -1.70 -5.31 -2.88
N PHE A 49 -1.86 -4.01 -3.12
CA PHE A 49 -2.93 -3.49 -3.97
C PHE A 49 -2.94 -4.13 -5.36
N ASN A 50 -1.78 -4.24 -6.03
CA ASN A 50 -1.68 -4.87 -7.35
C ASN A 50 -2.10 -6.35 -7.33
N LYS A 51 -1.85 -7.06 -6.22
CA LYS A 51 -2.33 -8.45 -6.05
C LYS A 51 -3.84 -8.52 -5.87
N ILE A 52 -4.43 -7.57 -5.14
CA ILE A 52 -5.88 -7.45 -4.97
C ILE A 52 -6.53 -7.15 -6.34
N ASP A 53 -6.04 -6.12 -7.04
CA ASP A 53 -6.54 -5.72 -8.37
C ASP A 53 -6.49 -6.89 -9.36
N LYS A 54 -5.37 -7.61 -9.40
CA LYS A 54 -5.23 -8.82 -10.23
C LYS A 54 -6.20 -9.92 -9.84
N ALA A 55 -6.32 -10.24 -8.54
CA ALA A 55 -7.22 -11.29 -8.08
C ALA A 55 -8.69 -10.95 -8.41
N TRP A 56 -9.07 -9.67 -8.34
CA TRP A 56 -10.38 -9.21 -8.77
C TRP A 56 -10.57 -9.38 -10.27
N ALA A 57 -9.64 -8.90 -11.09
CA ALA A 57 -9.73 -9.03 -12.55
C ALA A 57 -9.81 -10.51 -13.02
N ASP A 58 -9.15 -11.42 -12.30
CA ASP A 58 -9.17 -12.86 -12.57
C ASP A 58 -10.38 -13.59 -11.93
N PHE A 59 -11.26 -12.89 -11.22
CA PHE A 59 -12.35 -13.44 -10.41
C PHE A 59 -11.90 -14.50 -9.38
N ASP A 60 -10.67 -14.40 -8.88
CA ASP A 60 -10.11 -15.28 -7.85
C ASP A 60 -10.60 -14.85 -6.46
N TYR A 61 -11.87 -15.19 -6.18
CA TYR A 61 -12.53 -14.81 -4.93
C TYR A 61 -11.88 -15.44 -3.70
N ASP A 62 -11.32 -16.65 -3.80
CA ASP A 62 -10.66 -17.31 -2.69
C ASP A 62 -9.38 -16.58 -2.31
N LEU A 63 -8.59 -16.14 -3.30
CA LEU A 63 -7.41 -15.31 -3.05
C LEU A 63 -7.79 -13.92 -2.53
N LEU A 64 -8.81 -13.28 -3.09
CA LEU A 64 -9.29 -11.96 -2.62
C LEU A 64 -9.61 -11.95 -1.13
N LYS A 65 -10.27 -13.00 -0.63
CA LYS A 65 -10.59 -13.14 0.81
C LYS A 65 -9.35 -13.09 1.70
N THR A 66 -8.21 -13.62 1.23
CA THR A 66 -6.98 -13.67 2.02
C THR A 66 -6.36 -12.29 2.29
N PHE A 67 -6.74 -11.27 1.53
CA PHE A 67 -6.25 -9.91 1.70
C PHE A 67 -7.11 -9.06 2.64
N ILE A 68 -8.22 -9.58 3.15
CA ILE A 68 -9.23 -8.82 3.88
C ILE A 68 -9.33 -9.36 5.30
N ALA A 69 -9.15 -8.48 6.29
CA ALA A 69 -9.34 -8.83 7.68
C ALA A 69 -10.82 -9.08 8.00
N ASP A 70 -11.10 -9.94 8.98
CA ASP A 70 -12.47 -10.35 9.35
C ASP A 70 -13.36 -9.16 9.76
N ASP A 71 -12.76 -8.09 10.30
CA ASP A 71 -13.44 -6.87 10.75
C ASP A 71 -13.23 -5.67 9.80
N ALA A 72 -12.62 -5.88 8.63
CA ALA A 72 -12.41 -4.81 7.66
C ALA A 72 -13.75 -4.27 7.12
N GLU A 73 -13.89 -2.94 7.08
CA GLU A 73 -15.04 -2.27 6.49
C GLU A 73 -14.71 -1.77 5.08
N MET A 74 -15.44 -2.25 4.07
CA MET A 74 -15.35 -1.77 2.69
C MET A 74 -16.57 -0.90 2.38
N ARG A 75 -16.32 0.38 2.11
CA ARG A 75 -17.36 1.38 1.83
C ARG A 75 -17.45 1.61 0.33
N PHE A 76 -18.63 1.42 -0.22
CA PHE A 76 -18.89 1.51 -1.66
C PHE A 76 -19.50 2.87 -2.02
N ALA A 77 -19.42 3.24 -3.30
CA ALA A 77 -19.88 4.54 -3.80
C ALA A 77 -21.39 4.76 -3.66
N ASP A 78 -22.17 3.68 -3.58
CA ASP A 78 -23.61 3.67 -3.33
C ASP A 78 -23.98 3.85 -1.85
N GLY A 79 -22.98 3.94 -0.96
CA GLY A 79 -23.16 4.07 0.48
C GLY A 79 -23.30 2.75 1.23
N ASN A 80 -23.28 1.60 0.55
CA ASN A 80 -23.26 0.29 1.20
C ASN A 80 -21.92 0.05 1.90
N ILE A 81 -21.97 -0.78 2.95
CA ILE A 81 -20.81 -1.19 3.74
C ILE A 81 -20.81 -2.72 3.80
N ALA A 82 -19.73 -3.33 3.33
CA ALA A 82 -19.45 -4.75 3.58
C ALA A 82 -18.48 -4.87 4.76
N ILE A 83 -18.72 -5.84 5.64
CA ILE A 83 -17.83 -6.15 6.76
C ILE A 83 -17.24 -7.55 6.57
N GLY A 84 -15.91 -7.59 6.52
CA GLY A 84 -15.14 -8.82 6.39
C GLY A 84 -15.14 -9.43 4.99
N PRO A 85 -14.37 -10.51 4.80
CA PRO A 85 -14.10 -11.10 3.48
C PRO A 85 -15.36 -11.65 2.79
N GLU A 86 -16.27 -12.29 3.52
CA GLU A 86 -17.45 -12.93 2.90
C GLU A 86 -18.41 -11.89 2.29
N GLN A 87 -18.75 -10.85 3.05
CA GLN A 87 -19.67 -9.80 2.57
C GLN A 87 -19.03 -9.00 1.42
N PHE A 88 -17.71 -8.83 1.43
CA PHE A 88 -17.00 -8.20 0.32
C PHE A 88 -17.16 -8.99 -0.98
N ILE A 89 -16.93 -10.30 -0.93
CA ILE A 89 -17.03 -11.16 -2.10
C ILE A 89 -18.48 -11.25 -2.60
N GLU A 90 -19.46 -11.31 -1.70
CA GLU A 90 -20.87 -11.26 -2.07
C GLU A 90 -21.18 -9.98 -2.87
N ARG A 91 -20.74 -8.81 -2.36
CA ARG A 91 -20.95 -7.54 -3.04
C ARG A 91 -20.25 -7.45 -4.40
N ILE A 92 -19.03 -7.97 -4.53
CA ILE A 92 -18.33 -8.05 -5.82
C ILE A 92 -19.12 -8.91 -6.80
N LYS A 93 -19.61 -10.08 -6.39
CA LYS A 93 -20.37 -10.97 -7.27
C LYS A 93 -21.68 -10.35 -7.74
N GLU A 94 -22.37 -9.62 -6.86
CA GLU A 94 -23.55 -8.84 -7.24
C GLU A 94 -23.21 -7.81 -8.30
N TRP A 95 -22.14 -7.03 -8.10
CA TRP A 95 -21.71 -6.03 -9.08
C TRP A 95 -21.30 -6.66 -10.43
N VAL A 96 -20.57 -7.77 -10.41
CA VAL A 96 -20.22 -8.51 -11.63
C VAL A 96 -21.48 -8.94 -12.37
N LYS A 97 -22.47 -9.49 -11.67
CA LYS A 97 -23.73 -9.90 -12.27
C LYS A 97 -24.50 -8.73 -12.88
N GLU A 98 -24.58 -7.59 -12.18
CA GLU A 98 -25.21 -6.37 -12.69
C GLU A 98 -24.54 -5.92 -13.99
N VAL A 99 -23.21 -5.90 -14.01
CA VAL A 99 -22.41 -5.55 -15.19
C VAL A 99 -22.58 -6.55 -16.34
N GLU A 100 -22.62 -7.86 -16.07
CA GLU A 100 -22.88 -8.88 -17.09
C GLU A 100 -24.28 -8.73 -17.72
N GLU A 101 -25.29 -8.41 -16.91
CA GLU A 101 -26.68 -8.22 -17.35
C GLU A 101 -26.86 -6.93 -18.16
N ASP A 102 -26.17 -5.84 -17.81
CA ASP A 102 -26.32 -4.53 -18.44
C ASP A 102 -25.37 -4.32 -19.64
N ASP A 103 -24.11 -4.77 -19.56
CA ASP A 103 -23.02 -4.46 -20.51
C ASP A 103 -22.54 -5.67 -21.34
N GLY A 104 -23.14 -6.86 -21.17
CA GLY A 104 -22.90 -8.00 -22.06
C GLY A 104 -21.51 -8.65 -21.95
N ASN A 105 -20.90 -8.64 -20.75
CA ASN A 105 -19.62 -9.29 -20.38
C ASN A 105 -18.32 -8.60 -20.86
N GLU A 106 -18.34 -7.34 -21.32
CA GLU A 106 -17.13 -6.65 -21.81
C GLU A 106 -16.50 -5.66 -20.81
N TYR A 107 -16.90 -5.69 -19.54
CA TYR A 107 -16.37 -4.74 -18.56
C TYR A 107 -14.90 -5.03 -18.23
N THR A 108 -14.04 -4.13 -18.69
CA THR A 108 -12.62 -4.14 -18.38
C THR A 108 -12.22 -2.79 -17.81
N TRP A 109 -11.28 -2.82 -16.87
CA TRP A 109 -10.68 -1.61 -16.32
C TRP A 109 -9.16 -1.63 -16.47
N THR A 110 -8.60 -0.42 -16.44
CA THR A 110 -7.16 -0.18 -16.35
C THR A 110 -6.89 0.59 -15.08
N THR A 111 -5.91 0.15 -14.31
CA THR A 111 -5.34 0.89 -13.19
C THR A 111 -4.37 1.95 -13.73
N ASP A 112 -4.74 3.22 -13.66
CA ASP A 112 -3.99 4.32 -14.26
C ASP A 112 -2.77 4.71 -13.40
N TYR A 113 -2.96 4.74 -12.08
CA TYR A 113 -1.91 4.96 -11.11
C TYR A 113 -2.33 4.44 -9.73
N ALA A 114 -1.33 4.15 -8.89
CA ALA A 114 -1.49 3.90 -7.47
C ALA A 114 -0.31 4.48 -6.69
N PHE A 115 -0.56 4.98 -5.48
CA PHE A 115 0.50 5.38 -4.55
C PHE A 115 0.07 5.13 -3.11
N ALA A 116 1.05 4.84 -2.25
CA ALA A 116 0.84 4.64 -0.83
C ALA A 116 1.11 5.92 -0.03
N LEU A 117 0.31 6.14 1.02
CA LEU A 117 0.48 7.16 2.02
C LEU A 117 0.55 6.49 3.40
N ALA A 118 1.43 6.99 4.26
CA ALA A 118 1.56 6.53 5.64
C ALA A 118 1.37 7.71 6.59
N LEU A 119 1.20 7.41 7.89
CA LEU A 119 1.34 8.42 8.93
C LEU A 119 2.78 8.48 9.42
N THR A 120 3.18 9.67 9.84
CA THR A 120 4.41 9.90 10.63
C THR A 120 4.41 9.11 11.93
N GLU A 121 3.23 8.81 12.49
CA GLU A 121 3.03 7.97 13.66
C GLU A 121 1.85 7.02 13.42
N GLY A 122 2.03 5.72 13.66
CA GLY A 122 1.00 4.69 13.43
C GLY A 122 1.52 3.51 12.62
N GLU A 123 0.64 2.55 12.36
CA GLU A 123 0.93 1.35 11.56
C GLU A 123 0.06 1.32 10.31
N GLY A 124 0.62 0.75 9.25
CA GLY A 124 -0.07 0.55 7.97
C GLY A 124 0.00 1.75 7.03
N ASP A 125 -0.30 1.47 5.77
CA ASP A 125 -0.33 2.44 4.68
C ASP A 125 -1.72 2.43 4.03
N TRP A 126 -2.15 3.60 3.55
CA TRP A 126 -3.30 3.74 2.66
C TRP A 126 -2.84 3.79 1.21
N VAL A 127 -3.51 3.02 0.35
CA VAL A 127 -3.28 3.10 -1.09
C VAL A 127 -4.41 3.89 -1.73
N ASN A 128 -4.04 4.92 -2.49
CA ASN A 128 -4.95 5.57 -3.41
C ASN A 128 -4.66 5.06 -4.83
N ALA A 129 -5.70 4.66 -5.55
CA ALA A 129 -5.61 4.20 -6.92
C ALA A 129 -6.71 4.82 -7.77
N GLN A 130 -6.40 5.06 -9.03
CA GLN A 130 -7.33 5.53 -10.05
C GLN A 130 -7.54 4.45 -11.09
N PHE A 131 -8.79 4.32 -11.52
CA PHE A 131 -9.19 3.39 -12.55
C PHE A 131 -9.89 4.12 -13.69
N THR A 132 -9.71 3.60 -14.90
CA THR A 132 -10.52 3.92 -16.08
C THR A 132 -11.18 2.64 -16.57
N SER A 133 -12.49 2.66 -16.79
CA SER A 133 -13.24 1.53 -17.34
C SER A 133 -13.82 1.85 -18.71
N THR A 134 -13.85 0.85 -19.59
CA THR A 134 -14.62 0.91 -20.84
C THR A 134 -16.01 0.35 -20.58
N HIS A 135 -17.02 1.14 -20.86
CA HIS A 135 -18.41 0.70 -21.00
C HIS A 135 -18.69 0.54 -22.50
#